data_AF-A0A6C0HQ91-F1
#
_entry.id   AF-A0A6C0HQ91-F1
#
_cell.length_a   1.000
_cell.length_b   1.000
_cell.length_c   1.000
_cell.angle_alpha   90.00
_cell.angle_beta   90.00
_cell.angle_gamma   90.00
#
_symmetry.space_group_name_H-M   'P 1'
#
loop_
_entity.id
_entity.type
_entity.pdbx_description
1 polymer ?
#
loop_
_entity_poly.entity_id
_entity_poly.type
_entity_poly.pdbx_seq_one_letter_code
_entity_poly.pdbx_strand_id
1 'polypeptide(L)'
;MTTNFAPELHTTEIVIPTYTTLNEFDTKSHSYNKMQLINICKHYNINRVGKKIALINGIKTHITQLHFVSIIQRWWRRKIICICNELRGPAKFNRSLCINSTDFYSFDDIRTIDFNLFFSYKEDTDGKIYGFDIASFNELYKKSSSYIILNPYTRIQINEDVISRFNRLLCIMSASNGHVLTEETPSEVVENFITVEQRASVVFQTIDALGYYTNCSWFLNLSREDLIYFIRHLFDIWNYRAEMSNQLRYEIHPQGNPFVQNGFMINMVNYSFISNTEIKEMLLDIIVKLVSSGIDDNRKYIGASYVLSALTLVSEDAAEALPWLYESVV
;
A
#
# COMPACT_ATOMS: atom_id res chain seq x y z
N MET A 1 79.34 5.51 -9.53
CA MET A 1 78.16 6.32 -9.92
C MET A 1 76.98 5.81 -9.12
N THR A 2 76.74 6.46 -7.98
CA THR A 2 75.64 6.20 -7.06
C THR A 2 74.37 6.85 -7.60
N THR A 3 73.50 6.07 -8.22
CA THR A 3 72.13 6.51 -8.52
C THR A 3 71.26 6.22 -7.31
N ASN A 4 70.99 7.27 -6.54
CA ASN A 4 70.02 7.30 -5.46
C ASN A 4 68.65 6.90 -5.99
N PHE A 5 68.21 5.67 -5.68
CA PHE A 5 66.81 5.32 -5.71
C PHE A 5 66.12 6.09 -4.58
N ALA A 6 65.31 7.09 -4.93
CA ALA A 6 64.34 7.65 -4.01
C ALA A 6 63.37 6.52 -3.61
N PRO A 7 63.09 6.33 -2.32
CA PRO A 7 62.25 5.22 -1.87
C PRO A 7 60.82 5.46 -2.36
N GLU A 8 60.25 4.45 -3.02
CA GLU A 8 58.81 4.39 -3.28
C GLU A 8 58.08 4.44 -1.93
N LEU A 9 57.37 5.53 -1.70
CA LEU A 9 56.54 5.69 -0.51
C LEU A 9 55.39 4.68 -0.57
N HIS A 10 55.52 3.66 0.28
CA HIS A 10 54.49 2.70 0.64
C HIS A 10 53.13 3.38 0.84
N THR A 11 52.08 2.65 0.44
CA THR A 11 50.65 2.92 0.63
C THR A 11 50.33 3.53 1.99
N THR A 12 50.37 4.87 2.08
CA THR A 12 49.83 5.62 3.20
C THR A 12 48.31 5.40 3.21
N GLU A 13 47.77 4.94 4.34
CA GLU A 13 46.33 4.81 4.57
C GLU A 13 45.59 6.06 4.07
N ILE A 14 44.75 5.89 3.05
CA ILE A 14 43.96 6.99 2.50
C ILE A 14 42.81 7.23 3.47
N VAL A 15 42.91 8.29 4.28
CA VAL A 15 41.80 8.73 5.12
C VAL A 15 40.70 9.32 4.24
N ILE A 16 39.51 8.73 4.29
CA ILE A 16 38.36 9.19 3.50
C ILE A 16 37.85 10.52 4.12
N PRO A 17 37.87 11.63 3.35
CA PRO A 17 37.51 12.94 3.87
C PRO A 17 36.01 13.06 4.09
N THR A 18 35.59 13.47 5.28
CA THR A 18 34.21 13.85 5.60
C THR A 18 34.08 15.36 5.73
N TYR A 19 32.87 15.88 5.98
CA TYR A 19 32.66 17.32 6.13
C TYR A 19 33.47 17.93 7.28
N THR A 20 33.63 17.21 8.39
CA THR A 20 34.42 17.68 9.55
C THR A 20 35.91 17.77 9.23
N THR A 21 36.43 16.88 8.38
CA THR A 21 37.84 16.85 7.97
C THR A 21 38.09 17.59 6.65
N LEU A 22 37.13 18.38 6.16
CA LEU A 22 37.22 19.03 4.84
C LEU A 22 38.36 20.06 4.77
N ASN A 23 38.62 20.78 5.87
CA ASN A 23 39.71 21.75 5.96
C ASN A 23 41.09 21.06 5.91
N GLU A 24 41.24 19.93 6.60
CA GLU A 24 42.45 19.11 6.55
C GLU A 24 42.66 18.50 5.17
N PHE A 25 41.57 18.06 4.53
CA PHE A 25 41.61 17.61 3.15
C PHE A 25 42.04 18.73 2.22
N ASP A 26 41.55 19.96 2.38
CA ASP A 26 41.93 21.09 1.53
C ASP A 26 43.45 21.31 1.55
N THR A 27 44.02 21.44 2.75
CA THR A 27 45.46 21.67 2.93
C THR A 27 46.33 20.52 2.39
N LYS A 28 45.90 19.26 2.55
CA LYS A 28 46.64 18.07 2.09
C LYS A 28 46.30 17.66 0.65
N SER A 29 45.24 18.19 0.05
CA SER A 29 44.71 17.71 -1.24
C SER A 29 45.71 17.83 -2.38
N HIS A 30 46.57 18.85 -2.30
CA HIS A 30 47.62 19.12 -3.26
C HIS A 30 48.79 18.13 -3.20
N SER A 31 49.00 17.42 -2.09
CA SER A 31 50.06 16.41 -1.96
C SER A 31 49.64 15.01 -2.42
N TYR A 32 48.34 14.71 -2.53
CA TYR A 32 47.87 13.37 -2.95
C TYR A 32 48.24 13.03 -4.39
N ASN A 33 48.56 11.76 -4.67
CA ASN A 33 48.66 11.25 -6.03
C ASN A 33 47.26 11.17 -6.68
N LYS A 34 47.19 11.26 -8.00
CA LYS A 34 45.96 11.11 -8.79
C LYS A 34 45.23 9.81 -8.48
N MET A 35 45.95 8.70 -8.28
CA MET A 35 45.35 7.40 -7.93
C MET A 35 44.65 7.45 -6.56
N GLN A 36 45.21 8.16 -5.58
CA GLN A 36 44.60 8.31 -4.26
C GLN A 36 43.30 9.12 -4.34
N LEU A 37 43.28 10.18 -5.16
CA LEU A 37 42.05 10.95 -5.41
C LEU A 37 40.98 10.12 -6.15
N ILE A 38 41.38 9.27 -7.10
CA ILE A 38 40.46 8.35 -7.78
C ILE A 38 39.85 7.35 -6.80
N ASN A 39 40.63 6.85 -5.82
CA ASN A 39 40.12 5.96 -4.78
C ASN A 39 39.07 6.65 -3.89
N ILE A 40 39.28 7.93 -3.54
CA ILE A 40 38.29 8.72 -2.80
C ILE A 40 37.03 8.94 -3.67
N CYS A 41 37.19 9.27 -4.95
CA CYS A 41 36.07 9.38 -5.88
C CYS A 41 35.29 8.06 -6.00
N LYS A 42 35.98 6.91 -5.96
CA LYS A 42 35.36 5.58 -5.98
C LYS A 42 34.53 5.32 -4.73
N HIS A 43 35.03 5.69 -3.55
CA HIS A 43 34.28 5.57 -2.29
C HIS A 43 32.95 6.34 -2.33
N TYR A 44 32.96 7.55 -2.87
CA TYR A 44 31.77 8.41 -2.98
C TYR A 44 30.93 8.19 -4.25
N ASN A 45 31.31 7.24 -5.12
CA ASN A 45 30.66 7.02 -6.42
C ASN A 45 30.54 8.28 -7.30
N ILE A 46 31.56 9.16 -7.28
CA ILE A 46 31.62 10.37 -8.12
C ILE A 46 32.53 10.20 -9.35
N ASN A 47 32.42 11.12 -10.31
CA ASN A 47 33.17 11.09 -11.57
C ASN A 47 34.70 11.03 -11.31
N ARG A 48 35.39 10.14 -12.03
CA ARG A 48 36.81 9.81 -11.87
C ARG A 48 37.68 10.40 -12.98
N VAL A 49 37.06 11.12 -13.92
CA VAL A 49 37.72 11.67 -15.11
C VAL A 49 38.12 13.12 -14.87
N GLY A 50 39.36 13.46 -15.24
CA GLY A 50 39.83 14.84 -15.24
C GLY A 50 41.25 15.03 -14.73
N LYS A 51 41.66 16.30 -14.68
CA LYS A 51 42.91 16.75 -14.06
C LYS A 51 42.79 16.70 -12.54
N LYS A 52 43.94 16.66 -11.84
CA LYS A 52 44.01 16.58 -10.37
C LYS A 52 43.13 17.62 -9.66
N ILE A 53 43.17 18.88 -10.11
CA ILE A 53 42.39 19.98 -9.56
C ILE A 53 40.87 19.74 -9.70
N ALA A 54 40.43 19.19 -10.84
CA ALA A 54 39.02 18.89 -11.07
C ALA A 54 38.52 17.78 -10.12
N LEU A 55 39.34 16.76 -9.86
CA LEU A 55 39.02 15.70 -8.90
C LEU A 55 38.90 16.25 -7.47
N ILE A 56 39.85 17.09 -7.05
CA ILE A 56 39.82 17.73 -5.72
C ILE A 56 38.56 18.58 -5.56
N ASN A 57 38.25 19.43 -6.54
CA ASN A 57 37.04 20.27 -6.50
C ASN A 57 35.76 19.42 -6.50
N GLY A 58 35.71 18.35 -7.29
CA GLY A 58 34.58 17.42 -7.32
C GLY A 58 34.34 16.75 -5.97
N ILE A 59 35.40 16.27 -5.31
CA ILE A 59 35.34 15.70 -3.96
C ILE A 59 34.84 16.74 -2.94
N LYS A 60 35.40 17.95 -2.94
CA LYS A 60 34.99 19.03 -2.01
C LYS A 60 33.52 19.40 -2.19
N THR A 61 33.08 19.59 -3.43
CA THR A 61 31.69 19.91 -3.75
C THR A 61 30.76 18.80 -3.29
N HIS A 62 31.11 17.53 -3.56
CA HIS A 62 30.28 16.39 -3.18
C HIS A 62 30.14 16.25 -1.66
N ILE A 63 31.23 16.33 -0.90
CA ILE A 63 31.19 16.25 0.58
C ILE A 63 30.34 17.38 1.16
N THR A 64 30.52 18.59 0.64
CA THR A 64 29.73 19.77 1.05
C THR A 64 28.24 19.56 0.76
N GLN A 65 27.90 19.08 -0.43
CA GLN A 65 26.52 18.76 -0.80
C GLN A 65 25.94 17.65 0.09
N LEU A 66 26.67 16.57 0.34
CA LEU A 66 26.25 15.49 1.23
C LEU A 66 25.92 15.99 2.63
N HIS A 67 26.73 16.90 3.17
CA HIS A 67 26.46 17.51 4.48
C HIS A 67 25.13 18.27 4.48
N PHE A 68 24.89 19.16 3.52
CA PHE A 68 23.63 19.90 3.44
C PHE A 68 22.43 19.00 3.16
N VAL A 69 22.57 18.00 2.30
CA VAL A 69 21.55 16.97 2.07
C VAL A 69 21.22 16.23 3.36
N SER A 70 22.21 15.86 4.16
CA SER A 70 21.99 15.18 5.44
C SER A 70 21.21 16.05 6.44
N ILE A 71 21.44 17.37 6.43
CA ILE A 71 20.68 18.34 7.24
C ILE A 71 19.23 18.40 6.76
N ILE A 72 19.00 18.54 5.45
CA ILE A 72 17.65 18.58 4.87
C ILE A 72 16.90 17.29 5.19
N GLN A 73 17.53 16.13 4.96
CA GLN A 73 16.94 14.83 5.28
C GLN A 73 16.61 14.69 6.77
N ARG A 74 17.45 15.22 7.68
CA ARG A 74 17.17 15.23 9.13
C ARG A 74 15.90 16.01 9.45
N TRP A 75 15.76 17.22 8.90
CA TRP A 75 14.55 18.03 9.09
C TRP A 75 13.32 17.36 8.47
N TRP A 76 13.48 16.73 7.31
CA TRP A 76 12.39 16.00 6.65
C TRP A 76 11.93 14.78 7.47
N ARG A 77 12.85 13.94 7.96
CA ARG A 77 12.53 12.82 8.86
C ARG A 77 11.80 13.29 10.11
N ARG A 78 12.25 14.40 10.71
CA ARG A 78 11.55 15.02 11.85
C ARG A 78 10.14 15.46 11.48
N LYS A 79 9.96 16.09 10.31
CA LYS A 79 8.64 16.53 9.84
C LYS A 79 7.70 15.34 9.62
N ILE A 80 8.17 14.23 9.05
CA ILE A 80 7.41 12.99 8.91
C ILE A 80 6.92 12.49 10.28
N ILE A 81 7.83 12.39 11.27
CA ILE A 81 7.46 11.95 12.62
C ILE A 81 6.41 12.88 13.24
N CYS A 82 6.55 14.20 13.08
CA CYS A 82 5.55 15.16 13.56
C CYS A 82 4.19 14.93 12.89
N ILE A 83 4.16 14.73 11.57
CA ILE A 83 2.94 14.41 10.82
C ILE A 83 2.32 13.11 11.33
N CYS A 84 3.09 12.01 11.44
CA CYS A 84 2.59 10.74 11.98
C CYS A 84 1.98 10.93 13.37
N ASN A 85 2.66 11.68 14.24
CA ASN A 85 2.15 11.98 15.57
C ASN A 85 0.85 12.78 15.50
N GLU A 86 0.73 13.80 14.65
CA GLU A 86 -0.54 14.51 14.45
C GLU A 86 -1.66 13.57 13.98
N LEU A 87 -1.36 12.68 13.02
CA LEU A 87 -2.32 11.73 12.47
C LEU A 87 -2.75 10.66 13.48
N ARG A 88 -1.92 10.28 14.47
CA ARG A 88 -2.32 9.34 15.56
C ARG A 88 -3.41 9.87 16.48
N GLY A 89 -3.58 11.19 16.56
CA GLY A 89 -4.70 11.80 17.27
C GLY A 89 -4.42 12.29 18.69
N PRO A 90 -5.48 12.67 19.42
CA PRO A 90 -5.38 13.51 20.61
C PRO A 90 -4.78 12.80 21.84
N ALA A 91 -4.98 11.49 21.98
CA ALA A 91 -4.52 10.72 23.14
C ALA A 91 -3.13 10.08 22.95
N LYS A 92 -2.41 10.39 21.87
CA LYS A 92 -1.13 9.75 21.53
C LYS A 92 -0.06 9.79 22.64
N PHE A 93 0.04 10.91 23.34
CA PHE A 93 1.03 11.10 24.42
C PHE A 93 0.43 10.88 25.81
N ASN A 94 -0.88 11.05 25.92
CA ASN A 94 -1.59 10.84 27.17
C ASN A 94 -2.80 9.94 26.95
N ARG A 95 -2.60 8.65 27.24
CA ARG A 95 -3.60 7.59 27.08
C ARG A 95 -4.71 7.68 28.12
N SER A 96 -4.50 8.40 29.22
CA SER A 96 -5.56 8.60 30.25
C SER A 96 -6.73 9.45 29.75
N LEU A 97 -6.59 10.08 28.57
CA LEU A 97 -7.67 10.83 27.93
C LEU A 97 -8.70 9.90 27.27
N CYS A 98 -8.33 8.65 26.98
CA CYS A 98 -9.22 7.66 26.41
C CYS A 98 -10.27 7.22 27.45
N ILE A 99 -11.52 7.10 27.00
CA ILE A 99 -12.62 6.65 27.86
C ILE A 99 -12.73 5.15 27.93
N ASN A 100 -12.39 4.44 26.84
CA ASN A 100 -12.24 3.00 26.92
C ASN A 100 -10.96 2.65 27.68
N SER A 101 -11.01 1.55 28.44
CA SER A 101 -9.84 1.02 29.17
C SER A 101 -9.05 0.03 28.33
N THR A 102 -9.74 -0.75 27.49
CA THR A 102 -9.16 -1.79 26.64
C THR A 102 -9.46 -1.51 25.18
N ASP A 103 -8.68 -2.13 24.29
CA ASP A 103 -8.99 -2.23 22.88
C ASP A 103 -10.19 -3.18 22.64
N PHE A 104 -10.92 -2.96 21.55
CA PHE A 104 -12.16 -3.71 21.29
C PHE A 104 -11.92 -5.07 20.63
N TYR A 105 -10.76 -5.25 19.99
CA TYR A 105 -10.43 -6.45 19.23
C TYR A 105 -9.36 -7.27 19.92
N SER A 106 -8.22 -6.66 20.27
CA SER A 106 -7.14 -7.37 20.96
C SER A 106 -7.40 -7.56 22.46
N PHE A 107 -8.34 -6.79 23.02
CA PHE A 107 -8.64 -6.72 24.47
C PHE A 107 -7.47 -6.24 25.33
N ASP A 108 -6.38 -5.76 24.72
CA ASP A 108 -5.25 -5.19 25.44
C ASP A 108 -5.62 -3.89 26.15
N ASP A 109 -4.98 -3.61 27.28
CA ASP A 109 -5.12 -2.30 27.92
C ASP A 109 -4.54 -1.23 26.98
N ILE A 110 -5.28 -0.14 26.77
CA ILE A 110 -4.83 0.95 25.90
C ILE A 110 -3.49 1.51 26.37
N ARG A 111 -3.26 1.51 27.68
CA ARG A 111 -2.04 2.02 28.31
C ARG A 111 -0.84 1.16 27.95
N THR A 112 -1.01 -0.11 27.60
CA THR A 112 0.07 -1.05 27.28
C THR A 112 0.39 -1.13 25.79
N ILE A 113 -0.50 -0.69 24.90
CA ILE A 113 -0.27 -0.66 23.44
C ILE A 113 1.02 0.09 23.11
N ASP A 114 1.79 -0.34 22.10
CA ASP A 114 3.00 0.37 21.68
C ASP A 114 2.67 1.78 21.15
N PHE A 115 3.56 2.75 21.35
CA PHE A 115 3.34 4.12 20.87
C PHE A 115 3.15 4.18 19.35
N ASN A 116 3.86 3.36 18.59
CA ASN A 116 3.81 3.38 17.14
C ASN A 116 2.53 2.75 16.59
N LEU A 117 1.97 1.78 17.33
CA LEU A 117 0.76 1.03 17.00
C LEU A 117 -0.52 1.66 17.55
N PHE A 118 -0.42 2.75 18.31
CA PHE A 118 -1.58 3.41 18.91
C PHE A 118 -2.25 4.43 17.97
N PHE A 119 -3.58 4.40 17.93
CA PHE A 119 -4.43 5.38 17.25
C PHE A 119 -5.55 5.89 18.17
N SER A 120 -5.94 7.14 18.00
CA SER A 120 -7.08 7.72 18.72
C SER A 120 -7.83 8.75 17.90
N TYR A 121 -9.10 8.92 18.22
CA TYR A 121 -9.91 10.01 17.70
C TYR A 121 -10.89 10.52 18.76
N LYS A 122 -11.32 11.77 18.59
CA LYS A 122 -12.36 12.38 19.38
C LYS A 122 -13.66 12.26 18.60
N GLU A 123 -14.70 11.76 19.24
CA GLU A 123 -16.02 11.64 18.66
C GLU A 123 -16.77 12.98 18.79
N ASP A 124 -17.41 13.44 17.71
CA ASP A 124 -17.99 14.79 17.63
C ASP A 124 -19.28 14.93 18.45
N THR A 125 -20.01 13.82 18.63
CA THR A 125 -21.32 13.81 19.30
C THR A 125 -21.20 14.00 20.82
N ASP A 126 -20.25 13.34 21.45
CA ASP A 126 -20.06 13.32 22.91
C ASP A 126 -18.77 14.03 23.36
N GLY A 127 -17.90 14.39 22.43
CA GLY A 127 -16.59 14.99 22.69
C GLY A 127 -15.61 14.04 23.39
N LYS A 128 -15.90 12.75 23.45
CA LYS A 128 -15.11 11.73 24.12
C LYS A 128 -13.99 11.23 23.21
N ILE A 129 -12.90 10.78 23.81
CA ILE A 129 -11.76 10.25 23.06
C ILE A 129 -11.73 8.74 23.22
N TYR A 130 -11.60 8.05 22.10
CA TYR A 130 -11.46 6.60 22.04
C TYR A 130 -10.09 6.24 21.50
N GLY A 131 -9.43 5.28 22.16
CA GLY A 131 -8.11 4.77 21.80
C GLY A 131 -8.22 3.36 21.22
N PHE A 132 -7.37 3.05 20.26
CA PHE A 132 -7.39 1.80 19.51
C PHE A 132 -5.96 1.37 19.20
N ASP A 133 -5.76 0.06 19.07
CA ASP A 133 -4.65 -0.45 18.27
C ASP A 133 -4.92 -0.16 16.78
N ILE A 134 -3.90 0.23 16.03
CA ILE A 134 -3.97 0.44 14.59
C ILE A 134 -4.41 -0.83 13.88
N ALA A 135 -3.95 -2.01 14.30
CA ALA A 135 -4.38 -3.29 13.73
C ALA A 135 -5.88 -3.52 13.96
N SER A 136 -6.36 -3.30 15.18
CA SER A 136 -7.76 -3.39 15.53
C SER A 136 -8.61 -2.41 14.73
N PHE A 137 -8.20 -1.14 14.62
CA PHE A 137 -8.93 -0.14 13.85
C PHE A 137 -8.92 -0.46 12.33
N ASN A 138 -7.84 -1.03 11.82
CA ASN A 138 -7.78 -1.51 10.44
C ASN A 138 -8.75 -2.68 10.21
N GLU A 139 -8.89 -3.57 11.19
CA GLU A 139 -9.83 -4.68 11.12
C GLU A 139 -11.29 -4.20 11.15
N LEU A 140 -11.59 -3.18 11.96
CA LEU A 140 -12.87 -2.48 11.91
C LEU A 140 -13.15 -1.90 10.52
N TYR A 141 -12.13 -1.25 9.93
CA TYR A 141 -12.21 -0.64 8.60
C TYR A 141 -12.47 -1.67 7.49
N LYS A 142 -11.83 -2.84 7.55
CA LYS A 142 -12.02 -3.92 6.57
C LYS A 142 -13.39 -4.60 6.70
N LYS A 143 -13.87 -4.81 7.92
CA LYS A 143 -15.15 -5.49 8.19
C LYS A 143 -16.38 -4.65 7.84
N SER A 144 -16.25 -3.32 7.77
CA SER A 144 -17.32 -2.45 7.28
C SER A 144 -17.51 -2.58 5.76
N SER A 145 -18.32 -3.55 5.34
CA SER A 145 -18.70 -3.76 3.92
C SER A 145 -19.60 -2.66 3.36
N SER A 146 -20.16 -1.81 4.22
CA SER A 146 -20.89 -0.60 3.88
C SER A 146 -20.03 0.59 4.28
N TYR A 147 -19.95 1.65 3.48
CA TYR A 147 -19.20 2.91 3.73
C TYR A 147 -19.39 3.56 5.12
N ILE A 148 -20.26 2.99 5.95
CA ILE A 148 -20.60 3.40 7.30
C ILE A 148 -19.77 2.57 8.28
N ILE A 149 -18.71 3.17 8.80
CA ILE A 149 -17.89 2.60 9.86
C ILE A 149 -18.45 3.08 11.19
N LEU A 150 -18.75 2.16 12.10
CA LEU A 150 -19.32 2.50 13.41
C LEU A 150 -18.26 2.34 14.50
N ASN A 151 -18.27 3.24 15.47
CA ASN A 151 -17.49 3.09 16.69
C ASN A 151 -17.92 1.81 17.43
N PRO A 152 -17.02 0.87 17.77
CA PRO A 152 -17.36 -0.37 18.47
C PRO A 152 -18.05 -0.15 19.83
N TYR A 153 -17.78 0.99 20.49
CA TYR A 153 -18.29 1.29 21.83
C TYR A 153 -19.65 2.00 21.82
N THR A 154 -19.84 2.96 20.91
CA THR A 154 -21.04 3.81 20.87
C THR A 154 -21.98 3.48 19.72
N ARG A 155 -21.52 2.72 18.72
CA ARG A 155 -22.20 2.45 17.44
C ARG A 155 -22.55 3.70 16.64
N ILE A 156 -21.89 4.83 16.94
CA ILE A 156 -22.01 6.07 16.20
C ILE A 156 -21.11 6.00 14.98
N GLN A 157 -21.57 6.55 13.85
CA GLN A 157 -20.77 6.60 12.64
C GLN A 157 -19.51 7.45 12.83
N ILE A 158 -18.37 6.88 12.46
CA ILE A 158 -17.08 7.56 12.48
C ILE A 158 -17.04 8.53 11.31
N ASN A 159 -16.65 9.77 11.59
CA ASN A 159 -16.52 10.83 10.60
C ASN A 159 -15.48 10.47 9.52
N GLU A 160 -15.77 10.79 8.26
CA GLU A 160 -14.88 10.54 7.12
C GLU A 160 -13.50 11.18 7.30
N ASP A 161 -13.41 12.33 7.98
CA ASP A 161 -12.13 12.98 8.29
C ASP A 161 -11.22 12.10 9.15
N VAL A 162 -11.80 11.34 10.09
CA VAL A 162 -11.05 10.40 10.94
C VAL A 162 -10.54 9.22 10.11
N ILE A 163 -11.38 8.71 9.20
CA ILE A 163 -11.04 7.60 8.30
C ILE A 163 -9.94 8.03 7.32
N SER A 164 -10.07 9.21 6.72
CA SER A 164 -9.06 9.81 5.82
C SER A 164 -7.73 10.01 6.55
N ARG A 165 -7.77 10.51 7.80
CA ARG A 165 -6.59 10.66 8.66
C ARG A 165 -5.93 9.32 8.96
N PHE A 166 -6.72 8.28 9.26
CA PHE A 166 -6.23 6.93 9.52
C PHE A 166 -5.57 6.32 8.27
N ASN A 167 -6.21 6.42 7.11
CA ASN A 167 -5.64 5.93 5.84
C ASN A 167 -4.33 6.65 5.48
N ARG A 168 -4.25 7.96 5.74
CA ARG A 168 -3.01 8.72 5.56
C ARG A 168 -1.91 8.26 6.51
N LEU A 169 -2.25 7.91 7.76
CA LEU A 169 -1.30 7.35 8.71
C LEU A 169 -0.74 6.02 8.20
N LEU A 170 -1.61 5.10 7.76
CA LEU A 170 -1.21 3.81 7.19
C LEU A 170 -0.29 3.97 5.97
N CYS A 171 -0.61 4.88 5.06
CA CYS A 171 0.19 5.17 3.86
C CYS A 171 1.60 5.67 4.22
N ILE A 172 1.74 6.53 5.22
CA ILE A 172 3.06 7.01 5.65
C ILE A 172 3.83 5.90 6.37
N MET A 173 3.15 5.10 7.19
CA MET A 173 3.77 3.97 7.91
C MET A 173 4.28 2.89 6.94
N SER A 174 3.52 2.55 5.90
CA SER A 174 3.94 1.59 4.89
C SER A 174 5.13 2.11 4.06
N ALA A 175 5.17 3.41 3.77
CA ALA A 175 6.28 4.04 3.06
C ALA A 175 7.55 4.18 3.92
N SER A 176 7.42 4.34 5.24
CA SER A 176 8.55 4.51 6.16
C SER A 176 9.14 3.19 6.64
N ASN A 177 8.34 2.12 6.68
CA ASN A 177 8.70 0.85 7.29
C ASN A 177 8.61 -0.28 6.26
N GLY A 178 9.72 -0.58 5.57
CA GLY A 178 9.86 -1.88 4.88
C GLY A 178 9.87 -3.10 5.82
N HIS A 179 9.47 -2.97 7.09
CA HIS A 179 9.67 -4.00 8.13
C HIS A 179 8.70 -4.00 9.34
N VAL A 180 7.57 -3.27 9.38
CA VAL A 180 6.72 -3.20 10.62
C VAL A 180 5.24 -3.56 10.39
N LEU A 181 4.93 -4.29 9.31
CA LEU A 181 3.66 -5.04 9.23
C LEU A 181 3.88 -6.56 9.21
N THR A 182 5.10 -6.99 9.55
CA THR A 182 5.49 -8.39 9.72
C THR A 182 6.32 -8.50 10.98
N GLU A 183 5.70 -8.29 12.14
CA GLU A 183 6.11 -9.06 13.30
C GLU A 183 5.02 -10.10 13.50
N GLU A 184 5.43 -11.34 13.23
CA GLU A 184 4.74 -12.56 13.63
C GLU A 184 4.37 -12.40 15.11
N THR A 185 3.10 -12.12 15.40
CA THR A 185 2.56 -12.49 16.71
C THR A 185 2.46 -14.02 16.68
N PRO A 186 3.18 -14.75 17.55
CA PRO A 186 2.92 -16.16 17.77
C PRO A 186 1.65 -16.24 18.62
N SER A 187 0.50 -16.01 17.98
CA SER A 187 -0.79 -16.22 18.58
C SER A 187 -1.42 -17.40 17.88
N GLU A 188 -1.37 -18.54 18.56
CA GLU A 188 -2.34 -19.62 18.44
C GLU A 188 -3.75 -19.04 18.68
N VAL A 189 -4.29 -18.34 17.69
CA VAL A 189 -5.71 -18.10 17.56
C VAL A 189 -5.97 -18.38 16.09
N VAL A 190 -6.63 -19.50 15.85
CA VAL A 190 -7.25 -19.80 14.56
C VAL A 190 -8.34 -18.74 14.35
N GLU A 191 -7.92 -17.56 13.92
CA GLU A 191 -8.81 -16.55 13.36
C GLU A 191 -9.28 -17.12 12.03
N ASN A 192 -10.58 -17.35 11.91
CA ASN A 192 -11.22 -17.63 10.63
C ASN A 192 -11.14 -16.37 9.74
N PHE A 193 -9.94 -16.04 9.25
CA PHE A 193 -9.81 -15.25 8.04
C PHE A 193 -10.55 -16.03 6.96
N ILE A 194 -11.63 -15.45 6.42
CA ILE A 194 -12.22 -15.97 5.20
C ILE A 194 -11.13 -15.81 4.14
N THR A 195 -10.44 -16.90 3.84
CA THR A 195 -9.42 -16.97 2.80
C THR A 195 -10.03 -16.51 1.47
N VAL A 196 -9.20 -16.05 0.53
CA VAL A 196 -9.68 -15.68 -0.82
C VAL A 196 -10.47 -16.83 -1.45
N GLU A 197 -10.06 -18.06 -1.17
CA GLU A 197 -10.72 -19.30 -1.58
C GLU A 197 -12.12 -19.44 -0.97
N GLN A 198 -12.26 -19.25 0.35
CA GLN A 198 -13.57 -19.28 1.02
C GLN A 198 -14.46 -18.14 0.54
N ARG A 199 -13.90 -16.96 0.31
CA ARG A 199 -14.63 -15.79 -0.19
C ARG A 199 -15.14 -16.03 -1.61
N ALA A 200 -14.26 -16.52 -2.49
CA ALA A 200 -14.64 -16.90 -3.86
C ALA A 200 -15.74 -17.97 -3.85
N SER A 201 -15.65 -18.97 -2.98
CA SER A 201 -16.70 -19.99 -2.82
C SER A 201 -18.06 -19.37 -2.49
N VAL A 202 -18.12 -18.43 -1.55
CA VAL A 202 -19.38 -17.76 -1.17
C VAL A 202 -19.94 -16.91 -2.31
N VAL A 203 -19.08 -16.19 -3.02
CA VAL A 203 -19.48 -15.37 -4.17
C VAL A 203 -20.06 -16.23 -5.28
N PHE A 204 -19.41 -17.35 -5.61
CA PHE A 204 -19.90 -18.26 -6.65
C PHE A 204 -21.19 -18.97 -6.24
N GLN A 205 -21.35 -19.35 -4.97
CA GLN A 205 -22.64 -19.85 -4.45
C GLN A 205 -23.76 -18.80 -4.55
N THR A 206 -23.43 -17.52 -4.40
CA THR A 206 -24.40 -16.43 -4.56
C THR A 206 -24.82 -16.29 -6.02
N ILE A 207 -23.87 -16.46 -6.95
CA ILE A 207 -24.14 -16.49 -8.39
C ILE A 207 -24.99 -17.72 -8.75
N ASP A 208 -24.72 -18.88 -8.14
CA ASP A 208 -25.50 -20.09 -8.36
C ASP A 208 -26.95 -19.94 -7.90
N ALA A 209 -27.17 -19.26 -6.77
CA ALA A 209 -28.51 -18.95 -6.27
C ALA A 209 -29.33 -18.07 -7.22
N LEU A 210 -28.68 -17.32 -8.13
CA LEU A 210 -29.34 -16.55 -9.19
C LEU A 210 -29.72 -17.42 -10.41
N GLY A 211 -29.27 -18.68 -10.47
CA GLY A 211 -29.64 -19.64 -11.52
C GLY A 211 -28.52 -20.01 -12.50
N TYR A 212 -27.29 -19.54 -12.26
CA TYR A 212 -26.12 -20.02 -13.00
C TYR A 212 -25.55 -21.28 -12.36
N TYR A 213 -24.78 -22.07 -13.11
CA TYR A 213 -24.04 -23.20 -12.55
C TYR A 213 -22.57 -22.89 -12.69
N THR A 214 -21.93 -22.54 -11.58
CA THR A 214 -20.58 -21.99 -11.58
C THR A 214 -19.61 -22.79 -10.71
N ASN A 215 -18.31 -22.61 -10.95
CA ASN A 215 -17.27 -23.19 -10.11
C ASN A 215 -16.22 -22.14 -9.77
N CYS A 216 -15.98 -21.93 -8.46
CA CYS A 216 -15.00 -20.96 -7.98
C CYS A 216 -13.56 -21.26 -8.46
N SER A 217 -13.25 -22.50 -8.85
CA SER A 217 -11.95 -22.85 -9.43
C SER A 217 -11.64 -22.09 -10.71
N TRP A 218 -12.66 -21.74 -11.50
CA TRP A 218 -12.52 -20.93 -12.72
C TRP A 218 -11.88 -19.57 -12.45
N PHE A 219 -12.10 -19.02 -11.26
CA PHE A 219 -11.46 -17.78 -10.82
C PHE A 219 -10.15 -18.04 -10.06
N LEU A 220 -10.13 -19.04 -9.18
CA LEU A 220 -8.97 -19.28 -8.30
C LEU A 220 -7.72 -19.72 -9.08
N ASN A 221 -7.91 -20.41 -10.20
CA ASN A 221 -6.83 -20.93 -11.04
C ASN A 221 -6.27 -19.90 -12.05
N LEU A 222 -6.86 -18.70 -12.13
CA LEU A 222 -6.41 -17.67 -13.07
C LEU A 222 -4.96 -17.23 -12.77
N SER A 223 -4.19 -17.05 -13.84
CA SER A 223 -2.88 -16.44 -13.74
C SER A 223 -3.00 -14.95 -13.38
N ARG A 224 -1.89 -14.34 -12.97
CA ARG A 224 -1.85 -12.90 -12.70
C ARG A 224 -2.28 -12.07 -13.92
N GLU A 225 -1.90 -12.50 -15.11
CA GLU A 225 -2.23 -11.81 -16.36
C GLU A 225 -3.73 -11.91 -16.62
N ASP A 226 -4.30 -13.10 -16.48
CA ASP A 226 -5.73 -13.35 -16.68
C ASP A 226 -6.59 -12.59 -15.68
N LEU A 227 -6.15 -12.44 -14.43
CA LEU A 227 -6.83 -11.61 -13.43
C LEU A 227 -6.87 -10.13 -13.85
N ILE A 228 -5.77 -9.60 -14.41
CA ILE A 228 -5.72 -8.23 -14.91
C ILE A 228 -6.61 -8.08 -16.14
N TYR A 229 -6.60 -9.07 -17.06
CA TYR A 229 -7.51 -9.09 -18.20
C TYR A 229 -8.96 -9.18 -17.76
N PHE A 230 -9.28 -9.95 -16.72
CA PHE A 230 -10.63 -10.07 -16.19
C PHE A 230 -11.14 -8.70 -15.71
N ILE A 231 -10.35 -7.97 -14.92
CA ILE A 231 -10.72 -6.61 -14.48
C ILE A 231 -11.03 -5.72 -15.70
N ARG A 232 -10.17 -5.77 -16.72
CA ARG A 232 -10.30 -4.94 -17.94
C ARG A 232 -11.51 -5.31 -18.78
N HIS A 233 -11.76 -6.59 -19.01
CA HIS A 233 -12.92 -7.07 -19.75
C HIS A 233 -14.23 -6.74 -19.01
N LEU A 234 -14.26 -6.93 -17.70
CA LEU A 234 -15.43 -6.59 -16.90
C LEU A 234 -15.69 -5.07 -16.90
N PHE A 235 -14.63 -4.26 -16.83
CA PHE A 235 -14.73 -2.80 -16.95
C PHE A 235 -15.25 -2.38 -18.33
N ASP A 236 -14.75 -3.01 -19.39
CA ASP A 236 -15.15 -2.73 -20.76
C ASP A 236 -16.62 -3.09 -21.02
N ILE A 237 -17.07 -4.25 -20.53
CA ILE A 237 -18.48 -4.66 -20.60
C ILE A 237 -19.37 -3.66 -19.86
N TRP A 238 -19.01 -3.30 -18.62
CA TRP A 238 -19.82 -2.40 -17.81
C TRP A 238 -19.97 -0.99 -18.43
N ASN A 239 -18.87 -0.44 -18.96
CA ASN A 239 -18.85 0.94 -19.43
C ASN A 239 -19.20 1.10 -20.91
N TYR A 240 -18.89 0.11 -21.75
CA TYR A 240 -18.94 0.26 -23.20
C TYR A 240 -19.78 -0.84 -23.87
N ARG A 241 -19.38 -2.12 -23.78
CA ARG A 241 -19.97 -3.17 -24.64
C ARG A 241 -21.42 -3.52 -24.34
N ALA A 242 -21.88 -3.40 -23.09
CA ALA A 242 -23.25 -3.75 -22.75
C ALA A 242 -24.29 -2.69 -23.16
N GLU A 243 -23.86 -1.52 -23.68
CA GLU A 243 -24.71 -0.40 -24.14
C GLU A 243 -25.86 -0.04 -23.18
N MET A 244 -25.65 -0.24 -21.87
CA MET A 244 -26.69 -0.07 -20.87
C MET A 244 -27.12 1.39 -20.74
N SER A 245 -28.43 1.61 -20.59
CA SER A 245 -28.94 2.91 -20.18
C SER A 245 -28.45 3.28 -18.77
N ASN A 246 -28.33 4.58 -18.48
CA ASN A 246 -27.95 5.04 -17.15
C ASN A 246 -28.93 4.55 -16.07
N GLN A 247 -30.21 4.39 -16.43
CA GLN A 247 -31.21 3.80 -15.56
C GLN A 247 -30.89 2.34 -15.24
N LEU A 248 -30.60 1.50 -16.26
CA LEU A 248 -30.27 0.10 -16.04
C LEU A 248 -29.00 -0.06 -15.18
N ARG A 249 -27.99 0.79 -15.39
CA ARG A 249 -26.78 0.80 -14.55
C ARG A 249 -27.10 1.09 -13.09
N TYR A 250 -27.97 2.08 -12.83
CA TYR A 250 -28.42 2.40 -11.48
C TYR A 250 -29.25 1.27 -10.86
N GLU A 251 -30.08 0.57 -11.65
CA GLU A 251 -30.87 -0.55 -11.16
C GLU A 251 -30.00 -1.78 -10.80
N ILE A 252 -28.88 -1.99 -11.52
CA ILE A 252 -27.92 -3.06 -11.20
C ILE A 252 -27.01 -2.69 -10.04
N HIS A 253 -26.56 -1.44 -9.97
CA HIS A 253 -25.71 -0.96 -8.88
C HIS A 253 -26.07 0.49 -8.48
N PRO A 254 -27.01 0.66 -7.53
CA PRO A 254 -27.50 1.99 -7.11
C PRO A 254 -26.42 2.87 -6.47
N GLN A 255 -25.35 2.25 -5.97
CA GLN A 255 -24.23 2.94 -5.32
C GLN A 255 -23.24 3.58 -6.32
N GLY A 256 -23.53 3.51 -7.63
CA GLY A 256 -22.80 4.24 -8.66
C GLY A 256 -21.89 3.36 -9.50
N ASN A 257 -20.58 3.59 -9.45
CA ASN A 257 -19.62 2.85 -10.25
C ASN A 257 -18.97 1.72 -9.42
N PRO A 258 -19.12 0.43 -9.81
CA PRO A 258 -18.59 -0.70 -9.04
C PRO A 258 -17.05 -0.76 -9.04
N PHE A 259 -16.39 -0.05 -9.98
CA PHE A 259 -14.93 0.08 -10.10
C PHE A 259 -14.35 1.25 -9.30
N VAL A 260 -15.10 1.79 -8.34
CA VAL A 260 -14.60 2.75 -7.36
C VAL A 260 -14.30 2.01 -6.05
N GLN A 261 -13.05 2.14 -5.58
CA GLN A 261 -12.59 1.64 -4.30
C GLN A 261 -12.04 2.81 -3.49
N ASN A 262 -12.52 2.99 -2.26
CA ASN A 262 -12.13 4.10 -1.37
C ASN A 262 -12.26 5.50 -2.01
N GLY A 263 -13.27 5.71 -2.85
CA GLY A 263 -13.50 6.98 -3.55
C GLY A 263 -12.61 7.22 -4.78
N PHE A 264 -11.72 6.30 -5.13
CA PHE A 264 -10.86 6.39 -6.32
C PHE A 264 -11.22 5.31 -7.34
N MET A 265 -11.11 5.64 -8.64
CA MET A 265 -11.22 4.63 -9.69
C MET A 265 -10.07 3.63 -9.59
N ILE A 266 -10.40 2.36 -9.80
CA ILE A 266 -9.42 1.28 -9.89
C ILE A 266 -8.44 1.57 -11.03
N ASN A 267 -7.14 1.40 -10.74
CA ASN A 267 -6.08 1.67 -11.70
C ASN A 267 -6.06 0.57 -12.78
N MET A 268 -6.59 0.87 -13.97
CA MET A 268 -6.62 -0.06 -15.11
C MET A 268 -5.26 -0.24 -15.81
N VAL A 269 -4.29 0.62 -15.51
CA VAL A 269 -3.07 0.82 -16.31
C VAL A 269 -1.85 0.17 -15.68
N ASN A 270 -1.67 0.27 -14.36
CA ASN A 270 -0.46 -0.21 -13.70
C ASN A 270 -0.74 -1.04 -12.44
N TYR A 271 -0.44 -2.34 -12.54
CA TYR A 271 -0.52 -3.31 -11.45
C TYR A 271 0.87 -3.75 -10.93
N SER A 272 1.97 -3.08 -11.31
CA SER A 272 3.34 -3.56 -11.04
C SER A 272 3.69 -3.74 -9.56
N PHE A 273 3.02 -3.02 -8.67
CA PHE A 273 3.28 -3.03 -7.23
C PHE A 273 2.21 -3.75 -6.39
N ILE A 274 1.23 -4.39 -7.04
CA ILE A 274 0.09 -5.05 -6.37
C ILE A 274 0.31 -6.56 -6.38
N SER A 275 0.15 -7.26 -5.25
CA SER A 275 0.28 -8.72 -5.17
C SER A 275 -0.87 -9.46 -5.87
N ASN A 276 -0.70 -10.76 -6.13
CA ASN A 276 -1.76 -11.56 -6.74
C ASN A 276 -3.03 -11.63 -5.88
N THR A 277 -2.84 -11.80 -4.56
CA THR A 277 -3.92 -11.85 -3.57
C THR A 277 -4.70 -10.53 -3.54
N GLU A 278 -4.02 -9.38 -3.58
CA GLU A 278 -4.69 -8.07 -3.61
C GLU A 278 -5.50 -7.85 -4.90
N ILE A 279 -5.04 -8.37 -6.05
CA ILE A 279 -5.82 -8.31 -7.30
C ILE A 279 -7.08 -9.19 -7.18
N LYS A 280 -6.96 -10.39 -6.61
CA LYS A 280 -8.10 -11.29 -6.38
C LYS A 280 -9.12 -10.66 -5.43
N GLU A 281 -8.69 -10.08 -4.32
CA GLU A 281 -9.53 -9.34 -3.36
C GLU A 281 -10.27 -8.19 -4.04
N MET A 282 -9.55 -7.37 -4.81
CA MET A 282 -10.13 -6.26 -5.56
C MET A 282 -11.18 -6.72 -6.58
N LEU A 283 -10.91 -7.81 -7.30
CA LEU A 283 -11.87 -8.35 -8.26
C LEU A 283 -13.11 -8.93 -7.54
N LEU A 284 -12.93 -9.65 -6.43
CA LEU A 284 -14.04 -10.15 -5.62
C LEU A 284 -14.90 -9.01 -5.06
N ASP A 285 -14.31 -7.88 -4.67
CA ASP A 285 -15.07 -6.67 -4.27
C ASP A 285 -15.99 -6.18 -5.41
N ILE A 286 -15.47 -6.12 -6.64
CA ILE A 286 -16.24 -5.71 -7.82
C ILE A 286 -17.36 -6.71 -8.10
N ILE A 287 -17.05 -8.02 -8.07
CA ILE A 287 -18.04 -9.06 -8.33
C ILE A 287 -19.17 -8.98 -7.31
N VAL A 288 -18.87 -8.90 -6.01
CA VAL A 288 -19.89 -8.80 -4.95
C VAL A 288 -20.84 -7.63 -5.21
N LYS A 289 -20.30 -6.45 -5.55
CA LYS A 289 -21.09 -5.25 -5.87
C LYS A 289 -22.03 -5.46 -7.06
N LEU A 290 -21.61 -6.23 -8.07
CA LEU A 290 -22.42 -6.48 -9.27
C LEU A 290 -23.49 -7.55 -9.03
N VAL A 291 -23.18 -8.59 -8.25
CA VAL A 291 -24.09 -9.74 -8.06
C VAL A 291 -25.06 -9.54 -6.89
N SER A 292 -24.77 -8.61 -5.96
CA SER A 292 -25.56 -8.46 -4.72
C SER A 292 -26.32 -7.14 -4.60
N SER A 293 -25.87 -6.05 -5.26
CA SER A 293 -26.41 -4.71 -5.04
C SER A 293 -27.62 -4.32 -5.89
N GLY A 294 -28.08 -5.19 -6.80
CA GLY A 294 -29.23 -4.92 -7.66
C GLY A 294 -30.52 -4.68 -6.87
N ILE A 295 -31.40 -3.82 -7.40
CA ILE A 295 -32.68 -3.46 -6.76
C ILE A 295 -33.65 -4.64 -6.61
N ASP A 296 -33.50 -5.66 -7.47
CA ASP A 296 -34.23 -6.92 -7.44
C ASP A 296 -33.34 -8.07 -7.95
N ASP A 297 -33.84 -9.31 -7.88
CA ASP A 297 -33.06 -10.49 -8.27
C ASP A 297 -32.82 -10.57 -9.78
N ASN A 298 -33.66 -9.95 -10.61
CA ASN A 298 -33.44 -9.87 -12.06
C ASN A 298 -32.25 -8.97 -12.39
N ARG A 299 -32.09 -7.85 -11.68
CA ARG A 299 -30.94 -6.95 -11.82
C ARG A 299 -29.66 -7.56 -11.29
N LYS A 300 -29.73 -8.33 -10.20
CA LYS A 300 -28.60 -9.16 -9.73
C LYS A 300 -28.23 -10.23 -10.75
N TYR A 301 -29.21 -10.90 -11.36
CA TYR A 301 -28.99 -11.88 -12.42
C TYR A 301 -28.28 -11.28 -13.64
N ILE A 302 -28.64 -10.06 -14.04
CA ILE A 302 -27.96 -9.31 -15.11
C ILE A 302 -26.55 -8.89 -14.68
N GLY A 303 -26.36 -8.44 -13.44
CA GLY A 303 -25.02 -8.14 -12.91
C GLY A 303 -24.10 -9.38 -12.93
N ALA A 304 -24.63 -10.54 -12.53
CA ALA A 304 -23.94 -11.81 -12.60
C ALA A 304 -23.65 -12.25 -14.03
N SER A 305 -24.55 -11.99 -15.00
CA SER A 305 -24.32 -12.32 -16.40
C SER A 305 -23.09 -11.57 -16.95
N TYR A 306 -22.94 -10.28 -16.63
CA TYR A 306 -21.76 -9.50 -17.07
C TYR A 306 -20.46 -9.99 -16.44
N VAL A 307 -20.49 -10.36 -15.15
CA VAL A 307 -19.34 -10.97 -14.47
C VAL A 307 -18.94 -12.27 -15.17
N LEU A 308 -19.90 -13.14 -15.44
CA LEU A 308 -19.62 -14.44 -16.05
C LEU A 308 -19.19 -14.31 -17.52
N SER A 309 -19.79 -13.40 -18.30
CA SER A 309 -19.32 -13.09 -19.66
C SER A 309 -17.86 -12.65 -19.66
N ALA A 310 -17.46 -11.76 -18.75
CA ALA A 310 -16.05 -11.37 -18.62
C ALA A 310 -15.14 -12.54 -18.18
N LEU A 311 -15.62 -13.41 -17.28
CA LEU A 311 -14.87 -14.59 -16.83
C LEU A 311 -14.63 -15.58 -17.99
N THR A 312 -15.61 -15.79 -18.86
CA THR A 312 -15.45 -16.69 -20.02
C THR A 312 -14.36 -16.24 -20.99
N LEU A 313 -13.99 -14.96 -21.03
CA LEU A 313 -12.92 -14.46 -21.89
C LEU A 313 -11.51 -14.81 -21.37
N VAL A 314 -11.39 -15.21 -20.10
CA VAL A 314 -10.10 -15.47 -19.44
C VAL A 314 -9.98 -16.87 -18.83
N SER A 315 -11.08 -17.63 -18.79
CA SER A 315 -11.14 -18.99 -18.24
C SER A 315 -11.77 -19.94 -19.25
N GLU A 316 -10.96 -20.81 -19.85
CA GLU A 316 -11.41 -21.82 -20.83
C GLU A 316 -12.51 -22.72 -20.26
N ASP A 317 -12.32 -23.24 -19.03
CA ASP A 317 -13.33 -24.04 -18.33
C ASP A 317 -14.69 -23.32 -18.17
N ALA A 318 -14.67 -21.99 -18.02
CA ALA A 318 -15.88 -21.20 -17.88
C ALA A 318 -16.54 -20.95 -19.24
N ALA A 319 -15.75 -20.74 -20.29
CA ALA A 319 -16.24 -20.60 -21.67
C ALA A 319 -16.91 -21.88 -22.17
N GLU A 320 -16.33 -23.05 -21.87
CA GLU A 320 -16.91 -24.35 -22.22
C GLU A 320 -18.22 -24.61 -21.46
N ALA A 321 -18.29 -24.24 -20.18
CA ALA A 321 -19.48 -24.43 -19.36
C ALA A 321 -20.62 -23.44 -19.67
N LEU A 322 -20.28 -22.22 -20.12
CA LEU A 322 -21.22 -21.12 -20.38
C LEU A 322 -21.05 -20.53 -21.80
N PRO A 323 -21.19 -21.35 -22.86
CA PRO A 323 -20.84 -20.94 -24.23
C PRO A 323 -21.69 -19.77 -24.73
N TRP A 324 -22.96 -19.68 -24.33
CA TRP A 324 -23.84 -18.57 -24.72
C TRP A 324 -23.39 -17.23 -24.16
N LEU A 325 -22.72 -17.20 -23.00
CA LEU A 325 -22.16 -15.97 -22.44
C LEU A 325 -20.87 -15.59 -23.16
N TYR A 326 -20.02 -16.56 -23.48
CA TYR A 326 -18.83 -16.34 -24.28
C TYR A 326 -19.17 -15.77 -25.66
N GLU A 327 -20.08 -16.40 -26.39
CA GLU A 327 -20.54 -15.95 -27.71
C GLU A 327 -21.14 -14.54 -27.69
N SER A 328 -21.72 -14.11 -26.57
CA SER A 328 -22.31 -12.77 -26.45
C SER A 328 -21.28 -11.63 -26.38
N VAL A 329 -20.01 -11.93 -26.11
CA VAL A 329 -18.95 -10.94 -25.88
C VAL A 329 -17.69 -11.16 -26.72
N VAL A 330 -17.65 -12.14 -27.62
CA VAL A 330 -16.50 -12.35 -28.52
C VAL A 330 -16.59 -11.47 -29.74
#